data_AF-A0A7X7J0D6-F1
#
_entry.id   AF-A0A7X7J0D6-F1
#
_cell.length_a   1.000
_cell.length_b   1.000
_cell.length_c   1.000
_cell.angle_alpha   90.00
_cell.angle_beta   90.00
_cell.angle_gamma   90.00
#
_symmetry.space_group_name_H-M   'P 1'
#
loop_
_entity.id
_entity.type
_entity.pdbx_description
1 polymer ?
#
loop_
_entity_poly.entity_id
_entity_poly.type
_entity_poly.pdbx_seq_one_letter_code
_entity_poly.pdbx_strand_id
1 'polypeptide(L)'
;IRKILAAGEEADKKKLCIVAGTQRRHDASYVETIKRIHDGEIGRVFSAQVYWNGGPLAYIERQEGMSDEEWMIRDWFQWRWLSGDHVVEQHVHNVDIANWVLKAHPIKASAMGGRHRRKQGDQYDFFYADLVYPGEIHVHSECRQIPGLPTNISERVIGEKGWSNCKNMFSKDGKVEKVEAKGKNPYVQEHADLIAAIRSGKHINEAKNVAESTMSNIMIRQAAYTGKEVLWDELIKSDLELKKPDYKLTPENILAHVPIPGSDAIPTKKAKG
;
A
#
# COMPACT_ATOMS: atom_id res chain seq x y z
N ILE A 1 6.39 -11.30 0.75
CA ILE A 1 6.98 -10.47 1.83
C ILE A 1 8.22 -11.11 2.46
N ARG A 2 8.12 -12.27 3.15
CA ARG A 2 9.29 -12.92 3.79
C ARG A 2 10.53 -13.05 2.89
N LYS A 3 10.32 -13.44 1.62
CA LYS A 3 11.39 -13.53 0.60
C LYS A 3 12.07 -12.18 0.33
N ILE A 4 11.31 -11.07 0.31
CA ILE A 4 11.83 -9.72 0.06
C ILE A 4 12.62 -9.22 1.28
N LEU A 5 12.12 -9.46 2.49
CA LEU A 5 12.84 -9.13 3.73
C LEU A 5 14.19 -9.86 3.80
N ALA A 6 14.20 -11.17 3.55
CA ALA A 6 15.44 -11.96 3.53
C ALA A 6 16.42 -11.50 2.42
N ALA A 7 15.90 -11.15 1.24
CA ALA A 7 16.73 -10.58 0.17
C ALA A 7 17.32 -9.22 0.55
N GLY A 8 16.55 -8.38 1.27
CA GLY A 8 17.02 -7.11 1.81
C GLY A 8 18.16 -7.29 2.83
N GLU A 9 18.01 -8.20 3.78
CA GLU A 9 19.07 -8.53 4.75
C GLU A 9 20.34 -9.05 4.06
N GLU A 10 20.18 -9.87 3.02
CA GLU A 10 21.30 -10.40 2.25
C GLU A 10 22.00 -9.30 1.42
N ALA A 11 21.23 -8.33 0.89
CA ALA A 11 21.76 -7.16 0.24
C ALA A 11 22.58 -6.28 1.20
N ASP A 12 22.17 -6.13 2.46
CA ASP A 12 22.93 -5.40 3.48
C ASP A 12 24.30 -6.03 3.77
N LYS A 13 24.36 -7.37 3.88
CA LYS A 13 25.62 -8.10 4.08
C LYS A 13 26.58 -7.90 2.91
N LYS A 14 26.03 -7.84 1.69
CA LYS A 14 26.78 -7.69 0.44
C LYS A 14 27.01 -6.23 0.03
N LYS A 15 26.51 -5.26 0.79
CA LYS A 15 26.54 -3.82 0.45
C LYS A 15 25.93 -3.51 -0.93
N LEU A 16 24.87 -4.23 -1.30
CA LEU A 16 24.11 -3.99 -2.52
C LEU A 16 23.04 -2.92 -2.28
N CYS A 17 23.04 -1.89 -3.11
CA CYS A 17 22.08 -0.79 -2.97
C CYS A 17 20.70 -1.16 -3.54
N ILE A 18 19.63 -0.84 -2.81
CA ILE A 18 18.24 -1.09 -3.21
C ILE A 18 17.40 0.19 -2.98
N VAL A 19 16.71 0.64 -4.02
CA VAL A 19 15.59 1.59 -3.96
C VAL A 19 14.32 0.91 -4.47
N ALA A 20 13.16 1.32 -3.99
CA ALA A 20 11.95 0.48 -4.07
C ALA A 20 10.71 1.11 -4.72
N GLY A 21 10.82 2.29 -5.33
CA GLY A 21 9.70 2.94 -6.02
C GLY A 21 8.74 3.69 -5.09
N THR A 22 9.00 3.72 -3.77
CA THR A 22 8.33 4.61 -2.80
C THR A 22 8.83 6.04 -2.97
N GLN A 23 8.65 6.60 -4.16
CA GLN A 23 9.15 7.90 -4.63
C GLN A 23 8.91 9.08 -3.67
N ARG A 24 7.84 9.05 -2.85
CA ARG A 24 7.60 10.12 -1.84
C ARG A 24 8.72 10.21 -0.81
N ARG A 25 9.47 9.14 -0.57
CA ARG A 25 10.70 9.16 0.28
C ARG A 25 11.86 9.94 -0.35
N HIS A 26 11.77 10.26 -1.65
CA HIS A 26 12.74 11.07 -2.39
C HIS A 26 12.17 12.44 -2.80
N ASP A 27 10.93 12.77 -2.40
CA ASP A 27 10.36 14.10 -2.58
C ASP A 27 10.83 15.01 -1.43
N ALA A 28 11.55 16.07 -1.78
CA ALA A 28 12.14 16.99 -0.79
C ALA A 28 11.10 17.56 0.19
N SER A 29 9.85 17.75 -0.24
CA SER A 29 8.78 18.27 0.60
C SER A 29 8.42 17.24 1.69
N TYR A 30 8.18 15.99 1.29
CA TYR A 30 7.88 14.91 2.24
C TYR A 30 9.05 14.66 3.19
N VAL A 31 10.27 14.60 2.67
CA VAL A 31 11.49 14.40 3.47
C VAL A 31 11.63 15.47 4.54
N GLU A 32 11.53 16.75 4.17
CA GLU A 32 11.67 17.85 5.12
C GLU A 32 10.50 17.89 6.12
N THR A 33 9.27 17.67 5.66
CA THR A 33 8.08 17.70 6.52
C THR A 33 8.09 16.56 7.53
N ILE A 34 8.39 15.33 7.10
CA ILE A 34 8.43 14.17 8.00
C ILE A 34 9.62 14.25 8.96
N LYS A 35 10.75 14.80 8.52
CA LYS A 35 11.86 15.15 9.42
C LYS A 35 11.38 16.09 10.54
N ARG A 36 10.65 17.17 10.22
CA ARG A 36 10.11 18.09 11.23
C ARG A 36 9.10 17.43 12.16
N ILE A 37 8.24 16.56 11.64
CA ILE A 37 7.33 15.75 12.46
C ILE A 37 8.14 14.93 13.48
N HIS A 38 9.20 14.25 13.04
CA HIS A 38 10.09 13.49 13.91
C HIS A 38 10.89 14.36 14.88
N ASP A 39 11.20 15.60 14.51
CA ASP A 39 11.85 16.61 15.37
C ASP A 39 10.85 17.23 16.39
N GLY A 40 9.59 16.79 16.39
CA GLY A 40 8.59 17.15 17.41
C GLY A 40 7.71 18.36 17.06
N GLU A 41 7.68 18.76 15.78
CA GLU A 41 6.94 19.94 15.31
C GLU A 41 5.45 19.89 15.67
N ILE A 42 4.82 18.71 15.64
CA ILE A 42 3.43 18.48 16.07
C ILE A 42 3.30 17.76 17.41
N GLY A 43 4.40 17.60 18.15
CA GLY A 43 4.44 16.82 19.39
C GLY A 43 4.19 15.32 19.16
N ARG A 44 3.64 14.62 20.17
CA ARG A 44 3.29 13.20 20.05
C ARG A 44 2.17 13.00 19.03
N VAL A 45 2.33 12.05 18.12
CA VAL A 45 1.31 11.66 17.14
C VAL A 45 0.22 10.81 17.81
N PHE A 46 -1.04 11.13 17.54
CA PHE A 46 -2.23 10.43 18.07
C PHE A 46 -2.97 9.60 17.04
N SER A 47 -3.01 10.05 15.79
CA SER A 47 -3.72 9.35 14.72
C SER A 47 -3.21 9.83 13.36
N ALA A 48 -3.54 9.06 12.32
CA ALA A 48 -3.36 9.53 10.95
C ALA A 48 -4.53 9.10 10.06
N GLN A 49 -4.62 9.75 8.90
CA GLN A 49 -5.51 9.40 7.83
C GLN A 49 -4.73 9.34 6.52
N VAL A 50 -4.97 8.30 5.72
CA VAL A 50 -4.30 8.07 4.43
C VAL A 50 -5.32 7.75 3.35
N TYR A 51 -5.28 8.49 2.25
CA TYR A 51 -6.29 8.44 1.19
C TYR A 51 -5.67 8.19 -0.18
N TRP A 52 -6.19 7.18 -0.90
CA TRP A 52 -5.97 7.00 -2.34
C TRP A 52 -7.31 6.81 -3.06
N ASN A 53 -8.06 7.89 -3.16
CA ASN A 53 -9.37 7.94 -3.76
C ASN A 53 -9.28 8.54 -5.17
N GLY A 54 -9.49 7.69 -6.18
CA GLY A 54 -9.43 8.05 -7.58
C GLY A 54 -10.58 7.49 -8.40
N GLY A 55 -10.44 7.65 -9.71
CA GLY A 55 -11.23 6.90 -10.69
C GLY A 55 -10.59 5.54 -11.01
N PRO A 56 -11.29 4.70 -11.79
CA PRO A 56 -10.74 3.42 -12.24
C PRO A 56 -9.55 3.64 -13.16
N LEU A 57 -8.59 2.71 -13.11
CA LEU A 57 -7.54 2.62 -14.10
C LEU A 57 -8.08 2.12 -15.44
N ALA A 58 -7.32 2.35 -16.51
CA ALA A 58 -7.59 1.72 -17.80
C ALA A 58 -7.59 0.19 -17.66
N TYR A 59 -8.42 -0.45 -18.47
CA TYR A 59 -8.55 -1.90 -18.53
C TYR A 59 -8.43 -2.34 -19.98
N ILE A 60 -7.92 -3.55 -20.22
CA ILE A 60 -7.75 -4.10 -21.56
C ILE A 60 -8.85 -5.12 -21.82
N GLU A 61 -9.66 -4.89 -22.84
CA GLU A 61 -10.65 -5.86 -23.28
C GLU A 61 -9.97 -7.05 -23.95
N ARG A 62 -10.47 -8.25 -23.65
CA ARG A 62 -9.95 -9.47 -24.26
C ARG A 62 -10.29 -9.50 -25.74
N GLN A 63 -9.27 -9.58 -26.59
CA GLN A 63 -9.44 -9.70 -28.04
C GLN A 63 -9.62 -11.17 -28.46
N GLU A 64 -10.26 -11.38 -29.60
CA GLU A 64 -10.36 -12.71 -30.21
C GLU A 64 -8.97 -13.31 -30.47
N GLY A 65 -8.80 -14.60 -30.21
CA GLY A 65 -7.50 -15.29 -30.31
C GLY A 65 -6.56 -15.10 -29.12
N MET A 66 -6.83 -14.17 -28.21
CA MET A 66 -6.00 -13.96 -27.01
C MET A 66 -6.24 -15.07 -25.97
N SER A 67 -5.16 -15.66 -25.47
CA SER A 67 -5.23 -16.61 -24.35
C SER A 67 -5.62 -15.94 -23.03
N ASP A 68 -6.16 -16.70 -22.07
CA ASP A 68 -6.50 -16.20 -20.72
C ASP A 68 -5.28 -15.57 -20.04
N GLU A 69 -4.11 -16.18 -20.22
CA GLU A 69 -2.86 -15.71 -19.61
C GLU A 69 -2.35 -14.42 -20.22
N GLU A 70 -2.31 -14.35 -21.55
CA GLU A 70 -1.92 -13.12 -22.24
C GLU A 70 -2.83 -11.96 -21.85
N TRP A 71 -4.14 -12.21 -21.81
CA TRP A 71 -5.10 -11.19 -21.40
C TRP A 71 -4.84 -10.70 -19.98
N MET A 72 -4.69 -11.62 -19.02
CA MET A 72 -4.42 -11.24 -17.62
C MET A 72 -3.11 -10.45 -17.47
N ILE A 73 -2.04 -10.83 -18.18
CA ILE A 73 -0.76 -10.11 -18.11
C ILE A 73 -0.88 -8.70 -18.68
N ARG A 74 -1.60 -8.52 -19.80
CA ARG A 74 -1.85 -7.19 -20.38
C ARG A 74 -2.76 -6.34 -19.51
N ASP A 75 -3.70 -6.97 -18.82
CA ASP A 75 -4.70 -6.36 -17.95
C ASP A 75 -4.35 -6.51 -16.44
N TRP A 76 -3.06 -6.63 -16.11
CA TRP A 76 -2.58 -7.11 -14.81
C TRP A 76 -3.12 -6.33 -13.59
N PHE A 77 -3.42 -5.05 -13.77
CA PHE A 77 -4.01 -4.19 -12.74
C PHE A 77 -5.35 -4.70 -12.23
N GLN A 78 -6.10 -5.49 -13.00
CA GLN A 78 -7.41 -5.98 -12.61
C GLN A 78 -7.36 -7.32 -11.84
N TRP A 79 -6.19 -7.98 -11.82
CA TRP A 79 -6.05 -9.35 -11.29
C TRP A 79 -5.22 -9.37 -10.02
N ARG A 80 -5.80 -9.86 -8.92
CA ARG A 80 -5.15 -9.88 -7.60
C ARG A 80 -3.84 -10.67 -7.58
N TRP A 81 -3.73 -11.76 -8.34
CA TRP A 81 -2.51 -12.56 -8.37
C TRP A 81 -1.32 -11.85 -9.02
N LEU A 82 -1.57 -10.81 -9.83
CA LEU A 82 -0.55 -9.99 -10.47
C LEU A 82 -0.28 -8.69 -9.71
N SER A 83 -1.34 -7.95 -9.37
CA SER A 83 -1.22 -6.62 -8.73
C SER A 83 -1.39 -6.64 -7.22
N GLY A 84 -2.00 -7.67 -6.66
CA GLY A 84 -2.38 -7.70 -5.25
C GLY A 84 -3.65 -6.93 -4.90
N ASP A 85 -4.40 -6.40 -5.87
CA ASP A 85 -5.47 -5.40 -5.69
C ASP A 85 -4.94 -3.97 -5.56
N HIS A 86 -5.74 -2.97 -5.92
CA HIS A 86 -5.38 -1.55 -5.94
C HIS A 86 -4.98 -1.01 -4.56
N VAL A 87 -5.43 -1.65 -3.48
CA VAL A 87 -4.94 -1.34 -2.13
C VAL A 87 -3.47 -1.72 -1.97
N VAL A 88 -3.00 -2.81 -2.55
CA VAL A 88 -1.59 -3.22 -2.46
C VAL A 88 -0.73 -2.50 -3.49
N GLU A 89 -1.24 -2.27 -4.70
CA GLU A 89 -0.46 -1.70 -5.80
C GLU A 89 -0.37 -0.17 -5.74
N GLN A 90 -1.47 0.54 -5.46
CA GLN A 90 -1.48 2.00 -5.47
C GLN A 90 -1.40 2.62 -4.07
N HIS A 91 -2.26 2.15 -3.17
CA HIS A 91 -2.41 2.75 -1.85
C HIS A 91 -1.19 2.56 -0.95
N VAL A 92 -0.28 1.66 -1.34
CA VAL A 92 1.02 1.45 -0.68
C VAL A 92 1.78 2.73 -0.43
N HIS A 93 1.71 3.72 -1.33
CA HIS A 93 2.41 4.99 -1.15
C HIS A 93 1.91 5.78 0.06
N ASN A 94 0.60 5.84 0.31
CA ASN A 94 0.07 6.62 1.45
C ASN A 94 0.26 5.86 2.76
N VAL A 95 0.08 4.54 2.75
CA VAL A 95 0.36 3.71 3.93
C VAL A 95 1.86 3.73 4.28
N ASP A 96 2.75 3.80 3.29
CA ASP A 96 4.18 3.98 3.51
C ASP A 96 4.50 5.31 4.24
N ILE A 97 3.78 6.38 3.94
CA ILE A 97 3.91 7.65 4.68
C ILE A 97 3.48 7.49 6.13
N ALA A 98 2.36 6.80 6.42
CA ALA A 98 1.95 6.51 7.79
C ALA A 98 3.02 5.69 8.54
N ASN A 99 3.54 4.63 7.91
CA ASN A 99 4.63 3.83 8.45
C ASN A 99 5.86 4.69 8.76
N TRP A 100 6.23 5.60 7.84
CA TRP A 100 7.39 6.47 8.00
C TRP A 100 7.22 7.49 9.12
N VAL A 101 6.05 8.14 9.19
CA VAL A 101 5.72 9.11 10.24
C VAL A 101 5.78 8.44 11.62
N LEU A 102 5.20 7.24 11.76
CA LEU A 102 5.13 6.50 13.01
C LEU A 102 6.39 5.70 13.34
N LYS A 103 7.32 5.57 12.39
CA LYS A 103 8.53 4.73 12.49
C LYS A 103 8.21 3.27 12.88
N ALA A 104 7.07 2.78 12.41
CA ALA A 104 6.57 1.44 12.70
C ALA A 104 5.63 0.98 11.58
N HIS A 105 5.22 -0.28 11.64
CA HIS A 105 4.14 -0.84 10.83
C HIS A 105 2.94 -1.17 11.74
N PRO A 106 1.72 -1.36 11.20
CA PRO A 106 0.59 -1.77 12.02
C PRO A 106 0.84 -3.14 12.64
N ILE A 107 0.30 -3.35 13.84
CA ILE A 107 0.27 -4.64 14.53
C ILE A 107 -1.05 -5.37 14.28
N LYS A 108 -2.10 -4.64 13.89
CA LYS A 108 -3.45 -5.14 13.74
C LYS A 108 -4.23 -4.32 12.71
N ALA A 109 -5.13 -4.97 11.98
CA ALA A 109 -6.00 -4.33 11.00
C ALA A 109 -7.43 -4.87 11.09
N SER A 110 -8.40 -3.96 11.04
CA SER A 110 -9.80 -4.25 10.76
C SER A 110 -10.21 -3.46 9.52
N ALA A 111 -10.93 -4.09 8.58
CA ALA A 111 -11.23 -3.43 7.32
C ALA A 111 -12.56 -3.92 6.71
N MET A 112 -13.08 -3.09 5.82
CA MET A 112 -14.25 -3.37 5.00
C MET A 112 -13.98 -2.90 3.57
N GLY A 113 -14.72 -3.45 2.63
CA GLY A 113 -14.60 -3.09 1.22
C GLY A 113 -15.63 -3.84 0.39
N GLY A 114 -15.63 -3.59 -0.91
CA GLY A 114 -16.50 -4.33 -1.79
C GLY A 114 -16.27 -4.05 -3.26
N ARG A 115 -16.88 -4.91 -4.07
CA ARG A 115 -16.96 -4.74 -5.52
C ARG A 115 -18.38 -4.28 -5.89
N HIS A 116 -18.48 -3.21 -6.64
CA HIS A 116 -19.73 -2.61 -7.09
C HIS A 116 -19.76 -2.33 -8.60
N ARG A 117 -18.67 -1.84 -9.22
CA ARG A 117 -18.70 -1.32 -10.61
C ARG A 117 -17.62 -1.88 -11.54
N ARG A 118 -16.64 -2.63 -11.03
CA ARG A 118 -15.60 -3.23 -11.88
C ARG A 118 -16.19 -4.17 -12.93
N LYS A 119 -15.77 -3.98 -14.19
CA LYS A 119 -16.18 -4.78 -15.34
C LYS A 119 -15.47 -6.14 -15.44
N GLN A 120 -14.20 -6.19 -15.06
CA GLN A 120 -13.35 -7.39 -15.18
C GLN A 120 -12.43 -7.54 -13.98
N GLY A 121 -11.65 -8.62 -13.96
CA GLY A 121 -10.78 -8.96 -12.84
C GLY A 121 -11.53 -9.35 -11.57
N ASP A 122 -10.78 -9.60 -10.52
CA ASP A 122 -11.26 -10.26 -9.28
C ASP A 122 -11.07 -9.39 -8.02
N GLN A 123 -10.99 -8.08 -8.21
CA GLN A 123 -10.71 -7.07 -7.18
C GLN A 123 -11.94 -6.34 -6.65
N TYR A 124 -11.75 -5.63 -5.54
CA TYR A 124 -12.71 -4.67 -4.99
C TYR A 124 -12.58 -3.29 -5.62
N ASP A 125 -13.65 -2.50 -5.57
CA ASP A 125 -13.68 -1.11 -6.01
C ASP A 125 -13.18 -0.15 -4.92
N PHE A 126 -13.28 -0.54 -3.65
CA PHE A 126 -12.90 0.30 -2.52
C PHE A 126 -12.55 -0.51 -1.27
N PHE A 127 -11.74 0.11 -0.41
CA PHE A 127 -11.37 -0.37 0.91
C PHE A 127 -11.40 0.78 1.91
N TYR A 128 -11.83 0.46 3.12
CA TYR A 128 -11.63 1.27 4.31
C TYR A 128 -11.06 0.38 5.41
N ALA A 129 -10.03 0.84 6.12
CA ALA A 129 -9.41 0.12 7.21
C ALA A 129 -9.07 1.02 8.39
N ASP A 130 -9.16 0.43 9.57
CA ASP A 130 -8.50 0.91 10.78
C ASP A 130 -7.24 0.06 11.00
N LEU A 131 -6.08 0.71 10.90
CA LEU A 131 -4.77 0.13 11.16
C LEU A 131 -4.30 0.57 12.54
N VAL A 132 -4.11 -0.39 13.45
CA VAL A 132 -3.60 -0.12 14.80
C VAL A 132 -2.09 -0.31 14.80
N TYR A 133 -1.37 0.74 15.20
CA TYR A 133 0.08 0.77 15.35
C TYR A 133 0.47 0.64 16.83
N PRO A 134 1.75 0.35 17.13
CA PRO A 134 2.23 0.30 18.51
C PRO A 134 1.85 1.55 19.31
N GLY A 135 1.37 1.35 20.54
CA GLY A 135 0.89 2.44 21.40
C GLY A 135 -0.57 2.84 21.16
N GLU A 136 -1.39 1.95 20.59
CA GLU A 136 -2.82 2.18 20.30
C GLU A 136 -3.05 3.41 19.40
N ILE A 137 -2.14 3.64 18.45
CA ILE A 137 -2.29 4.70 17.45
C ILE A 137 -3.12 4.15 16.30
N HIS A 138 -4.29 4.75 16.09
CA HIS A 138 -5.19 4.37 15.00
C HIS A 138 -4.91 5.19 13.74
N VAL A 139 -4.78 4.50 12.61
CA VAL A 139 -4.62 5.10 11.29
C VAL A 139 -5.76 4.65 10.39
N HIS A 140 -6.61 5.61 10.02
CA HIS A 140 -7.69 5.37 9.06
C HIS A 140 -7.13 5.38 7.64
N SER A 141 -7.45 4.34 6.90
CA SER A 141 -6.92 4.09 5.57
C SER A 141 -8.06 3.90 4.60
N GLU A 142 -8.11 4.70 3.53
CA GLU A 142 -9.18 4.65 2.54
C GLU A 142 -8.60 4.66 1.14
N CYS A 143 -9.05 3.75 0.28
CA CYS A 143 -8.76 3.81 -1.14
C CYS A 143 -9.93 3.35 -1.99
N ARG A 144 -10.04 3.92 -3.20
CA ARG A 144 -11.22 3.75 -4.05
C ARG A 144 -10.90 3.99 -5.53
N GLN A 145 -11.50 3.18 -6.39
CA GLN A 145 -11.48 3.29 -7.85
C GLN A 145 -12.90 3.33 -8.45
N ILE A 146 -13.71 4.31 -8.03
CA ILE A 146 -15.10 4.47 -8.50
C ILE A 146 -15.20 5.78 -9.32
N PRO A 147 -15.67 5.74 -10.58
CA PRO A 147 -15.73 6.93 -11.42
C PRO A 147 -16.88 7.85 -11.02
N GLY A 148 -16.67 9.17 -11.21
CA GLY A 148 -17.67 10.21 -10.93
C GLY A 148 -17.71 10.69 -9.48
N LEU A 149 -16.73 10.30 -8.66
CA LEU A 149 -16.59 10.73 -7.27
C LEU A 149 -15.37 11.65 -7.08
N PRO A 150 -15.37 12.53 -6.06
CA PRO A 150 -14.24 13.41 -5.77
C PRO A 150 -12.93 12.62 -5.58
N THR A 151 -11.85 13.15 -6.13
CA THR A 151 -10.50 12.60 -5.94
C THR A 151 -9.92 13.10 -4.62
N ASN A 152 -9.22 12.21 -3.91
CA ASN A 152 -8.44 12.58 -2.74
C ASN A 152 -7.23 11.64 -2.63
N ILE A 153 -6.05 12.17 -2.95
CA ILE A 153 -4.77 11.47 -2.72
C ILE A 153 -3.99 12.33 -1.75
N SER A 154 -4.06 11.98 -0.46
CA SER A 154 -3.45 12.78 0.60
C SER A 154 -3.22 11.98 1.87
N GLU A 155 -2.45 12.58 2.76
CA GLU A 155 -2.20 12.11 4.10
C GLU A 155 -2.49 13.24 5.08
N ARG A 156 -2.84 12.85 6.30
CA ARG A 156 -2.97 13.77 7.43
C ARG A 156 -2.53 13.06 8.69
N VAL A 157 -1.66 13.69 9.47
CA VAL A 157 -1.28 13.22 10.81
C VAL A 157 -1.71 14.24 11.85
N ILE A 158 -2.29 13.76 12.94
CA ILE A 158 -2.73 14.58 14.08
C ILE A 158 -1.81 14.30 15.25
N GLY A 159 -1.23 15.35 15.82
CA GLY A 159 -0.41 15.30 17.02
C GLY A 159 -0.87 16.28 18.09
N GLU A 160 -0.20 16.22 19.23
CA GLU A 160 -0.45 17.03 20.42
C GLU A 160 -0.48 18.54 20.17
N LYS A 161 0.40 19.04 19.29
CA LYS A 161 0.57 20.47 19.05
C LYS A 161 -0.04 20.94 17.73
N GLY A 162 -0.72 20.05 16.99
CA GLY A 162 -1.18 20.39 15.66
C GLY A 162 -1.38 19.21 14.72
N TRP A 163 -1.49 19.48 13.42
CA TRP A 163 -1.54 18.46 12.38
C TRP A 163 -0.60 18.78 11.22
N SER A 164 -0.28 17.78 10.41
CA SER A 164 0.47 17.96 9.15
C SER A 164 -0.17 17.16 8.02
N ASN A 165 -0.02 17.61 6.78
CA ASN A 165 -0.37 16.80 5.60
C ASN A 165 0.78 15.87 5.16
N CYS A 166 1.82 15.72 5.97
CA CYS A 166 3.03 14.94 5.71
C CYS A 166 3.90 15.40 4.53
N LYS A 167 3.41 16.33 3.68
CA LYS A 167 4.09 16.79 2.48
C LYS A 167 4.73 18.16 2.64
N ASN A 168 4.01 19.15 3.15
CA ASN A 168 4.50 20.54 3.16
C ASN A 168 3.67 21.49 4.02
N MET A 169 2.74 21.00 4.82
CA MET A 169 1.88 21.85 5.64
C MET A 169 1.89 21.38 7.08
N PHE A 170 1.88 22.35 7.98
CA PHE A 170 1.60 22.18 9.40
C PHE A 170 0.45 23.08 9.78
N SER A 171 -0.29 22.69 10.79
CA SER A 171 -1.17 23.60 11.49
C SER A 171 -0.96 23.52 12.97
N LYS A 172 -0.74 24.67 13.60
CA LYS A 172 -0.62 24.85 15.04
C LYS A 172 -1.63 25.91 15.45
N ASP A 173 -2.44 25.63 16.47
CA ASP A 173 -3.46 26.54 16.99
C ASP A 173 -4.40 27.12 15.90
N GLY A 174 -4.74 26.30 14.90
CA GLY A 174 -5.62 26.67 13.78
C GLY A 174 -4.97 27.51 12.69
N LYS A 175 -3.72 27.95 12.84
CA LYS A 175 -2.95 28.61 11.78
C LYS A 175 -2.27 27.56 10.92
N VAL A 176 -2.32 27.72 9.60
CA VAL A 176 -1.65 26.81 8.66
C VAL A 176 -0.38 27.47 8.14
N GLU A 177 0.73 26.75 8.24
CA GLU A 177 2.03 27.14 7.73
C GLU A 177 2.47 26.16 6.66
N LYS A 178 3.10 26.70 5.61
CA LYS A 178 3.63 25.90 4.51
C LYS A 178 5.15 25.85 4.60
N VAL A 179 5.70 24.65 4.51
CA VAL A 179 7.13 24.39 4.44
C VAL A 179 7.54 24.33 2.97
N GLU A 180 8.43 25.22 2.57
CA GLU A 180 9.01 25.22 1.25
C GLU A 180 10.28 24.36 1.25
N ALA A 181 10.26 23.30 0.44
CA ALA A 181 11.42 22.47 0.17
C ALA A 181 11.63 22.41 -1.34
N LYS A 182 12.84 22.76 -1.80
CA LYS A 182 13.18 22.70 -3.22
C LYS A 182 13.80 21.33 -3.52
N GLY A 183 13.10 20.56 -4.34
CA GLY A 183 13.55 19.23 -4.79
C GLY A 183 13.47 19.10 -6.31
N LYS A 184 14.15 18.09 -6.83
CA LYS A 184 13.95 17.61 -8.20
C LYS A 184 12.67 16.75 -8.27
N ASN A 185 12.30 16.34 -9.48
CA ASN A 185 11.27 15.31 -9.65
C ASN A 185 11.64 14.06 -8.82
N PRO A 186 10.76 13.56 -7.93
CA PRO A 186 11.08 12.45 -7.02
C PRO A 186 11.47 11.15 -7.75
N TYR A 187 10.90 10.89 -8.93
CA TYR A 187 11.28 9.73 -9.75
C TYR A 187 12.74 9.83 -10.22
N VAL A 188 13.18 11.03 -10.59
CA VAL A 188 14.57 11.29 -10.98
C VAL A 188 15.48 11.27 -9.76
N GLN A 189 15.02 11.81 -8.63
CA GLN A 189 15.79 11.87 -7.39
C GLN A 189 16.08 10.48 -6.83
N GLU A 190 15.10 9.57 -6.82
CA GLU A 190 15.27 8.16 -6.41
C GLU A 190 16.40 7.47 -7.19
N HIS A 191 16.39 7.60 -8.53
CA HIS A 191 17.45 7.05 -9.38
C HIS A 191 18.80 7.72 -9.12
N ALA A 192 18.80 9.04 -8.90
CA ALA A 192 20.02 9.77 -8.58
C ALA A 192 20.62 9.31 -7.24
N ASP A 193 19.78 9.06 -6.23
CA ASP A 193 20.19 8.57 -4.92
C ASP A 193 20.80 7.17 -5.02
N LEU A 194 20.18 6.26 -5.80
CA LEU A 194 20.73 4.93 -6.08
C LEU A 194 22.11 5.02 -6.75
N ILE A 195 22.23 5.81 -7.81
CA ILE A 195 23.51 5.97 -8.54
C ILE A 195 24.57 6.60 -7.64
N ALA A 196 24.22 7.61 -6.84
CA ALA A 196 25.14 8.24 -5.91
C ALA A 196 25.61 7.27 -4.81
N ALA A 197 24.70 6.45 -4.26
CA ALA A 197 25.02 5.42 -3.28
C ALA A 197 26.02 4.40 -3.84
N ILE A 198 25.78 3.90 -5.05
CA ILE A 198 26.68 2.96 -5.74
C ILE A 198 28.06 3.59 -5.97
N ARG A 199 28.10 4.84 -6.50
CA ARG A 199 29.37 5.51 -6.84
C ARG A 199 30.19 5.92 -5.63
N SER A 200 29.53 6.27 -4.53
CA SER A 200 30.21 6.72 -3.29
C SER A 200 30.52 5.59 -2.32
N GLY A 201 29.90 4.41 -2.50
CA GLY A 201 29.92 3.32 -1.50
C GLY A 201 29.04 3.60 -0.28
N LYS A 202 28.27 4.71 -0.26
CA LYS A 202 27.30 5.00 0.80
C LYS A 202 26.04 4.16 0.58
N HIS A 203 26.11 2.92 1.06
CA HIS A 203 25.05 1.91 0.98
C HIS A 203 23.66 2.45 1.39
N ILE A 204 22.65 2.20 0.56
CA ILE A 204 21.22 2.44 0.85
C ILE A 204 20.41 1.18 0.57
N ASN A 205 19.43 0.88 1.40
CA ASN A 205 18.58 -0.29 1.22
C ASN A 205 17.16 -0.03 1.71
N GLU A 206 16.22 -0.01 0.78
CA GLU A 206 14.80 0.25 1.06
C GLU A 206 13.93 -1.00 1.08
N ALA A 207 14.53 -2.19 0.90
CA ALA A 207 13.80 -3.45 0.79
C ALA A 207 12.89 -3.72 2.00
N LYS A 208 13.38 -3.41 3.21
CA LYS A 208 12.59 -3.59 4.43
C LYS A 208 11.37 -2.65 4.44
N ASN A 209 11.59 -1.36 4.19
CA ASN A 209 10.53 -0.35 4.23
C ASN A 209 9.41 -0.68 3.24
N VAL A 210 9.75 -0.99 1.98
CA VAL A 210 8.73 -1.33 0.98
C VAL A 210 8.02 -2.63 1.33
N ALA A 211 8.74 -3.65 1.82
CA ALA A 211 8.14 -4.93 2.16
C ALA A 211 7.15 -4.78 3.32
N GLU A 212 7.48 -3.95 4.32
CA GLU A 212 6.60 -3.66 5.43
C GLU A 212 5.38 -2.85 4.98
N SER A 213 5.56 -1.84 4.13
CA SER A 213 4.46 -1.06 3.56
C SER A 213 3.54 -1.90 2.66
N THR A 214 4.08 -2.79 1.83
CA THR A 214 3.28 -3.77 1.08
C THR A 214 2.53 -4.70 2.03
N MET A 215 3.17 -5.17 3.11
CA MET A 215 2.53 -6.04 4.09
C MET A 215 1.37 -5.34 4.82
N SER A 216 1.53 -4.08 5.21
CA SER A 216 0.45 -3.25 5.78
C SER A 216 -0.78 -3.23 4.86
N ASN A 217 -0.58 -3.13 3.54
CA ASN A 217 -1.69 -3.14 2.58
C ASN A 217 -2.28 -4.53 2.35
N ILE A 218 -1.45 -5.58 2.41
CA ILE A 218 -1.93 -6.96 2.39
C ILE A 218 -2.82 -7.20 3.62
N MET A 219 -2.50 -6.65 4.79
CA MET A 219 -3.37 -6.71 5.97
C MET A 219 -4.74 -6.07 5.70
N ILE A 220 -4.78 -4.87 5.12
CA ILE A 220 -6.05 -4.22 4.74
C ILE A 220 -6.88 -5.15 3.85
N ARG A 221 -6.26 -5.69 2.79
CA ARG A 221 -6.93 -6.59 1.86
C ARG A 221 -7.46 -7.83 2.56
N GLN A 222 -6.64 -8.49 3.39
CA GLN A 222 -7.06 -9.71 4.08
C GLN A 222 -8.19 -9.43 5.07
N ALA A 223 -8.10 -8.35 5.85
CA ALA A 223 -9.15 -7.99 6.79
C ALA A 223 -10.48 -7.72 6.07
N ALA A 224 -10.44 -6.95 4.97
CA ALA A 224 -11.64 -6.63 4.19
C ALA A 224 -12.24 -7.88 3.52
N TYR A 225 -11.42 -8.74 2.92
CA TYR A 225 -11.90 -9.92 2.20
C TYR A 225 -12.46 -11.00 3.12
N THR A 226 -11.88 -11.17 4.31
CA THR A 226 -12.32 -12.20 5.26
C THR A 226 -13.40 -11.68 6.20
N GLY A 227 -13.50 -10.36 6.40
CA GLY A 227 -14.32 -9.75 7.43
C GLY A 227 -13.79 -9.98 8.86
N LYS A 228 -12.53 -10.45 8.99
CA LYS A 228 -11.90 -10.73 10.29
C LYS A 228 -10.83 -9.68 10.58
N GLU A 229 -10.59 -9.47 11.87
CA GLU A 229 -9.39 -8.76 12.31
C GLU A 229 -8.14 -9.57 11.94
N VAL A 230 -7.07 -8.89 11.54
CA VAL A 230 -5.82 -9.50 11.09
C VAL A 230 -4.65 -8.97 11.90
N LEU A 231 -3.88 -9.87 12.52
CA LEU A 231 -2.65 -9.55 13.25
C LEU A 231 -1.43 -9.67 12.34
N TRP A 232 -0.48 -8.74 12.48
CA TRP A 232 0.75 -8.73 11.70
C TRP A 232 1.54 -10.04 11.87
N ASP A 233 1.74 -10.47 13.12
CA ASP A 233 2.55 -11.63 13.48
C ASP A 233 1.97 -12.96 12.99
N GLU A 234 0.67 -13.02 12.76
CA GLU A 234 0.00 -14.18 12.16
C GLU A 234 0.12 -14.12 10.64
N LEU A 235 -0.20 -12.96 10.05
CA LEU A 235 -0.21 -12.81 8.60
C LEU A 235 1.18 -12.99 8.00
N ILE A 236 2.24 -12.49 8.66
CA ILE A 236 3.61 -12.62 8.15
C ILE A 236 4.09 -14.07 8.10
N LYS A 237 3.46 -14.97 8.86
CA LYS A 237 3.71 -16.41 8.87
C LYS A 237 2.80 -17.20 7.91
N SER A 238 1.77 -16.56 7.36
CA SER A 238 0.84 -17.19 6.43
C SER A 238 1.53 -17.75 5.18
N ASP A 239 1.04 -18.89 4.70
CA ASP A 239 1.45 -19.49 3.42
C ASP A 239 0.46 -19.16 2.29
N LEU A 240 -0.41 -18.16 2.50
CA LEU A 240 -1.29 -17.64 1.46
C LEU A 240 -0.46 -17.16 0.26
N GLU A 241 -0.81 -17.71 -0.90
CA GLU A 241 -0.23 -17.36 -2.18
C GLU A 241 -1.37 -17.08 -3.16
N LEU A 242 -1.38 -15.87 -3.73
CA LEU A 242 -2.31 -15.56 -4.82
C LEU A 242 -1.78 -16.18 -6.10
N LYS A 243 -2.57 -17.04 -6.71
CA LYS A 243 -2.20 -17.81 -7.90
C LYS A 243 -3.05 -17.40 -9.08
N LYS A 244 -2.52 -17.66 -10.26
CA LYS A 244 -3.30 -17.63 -11.49
C LYS A 244 -4.57 -18.49 -11.30
N PRO A 245 -5.75 -17.99 -11.71
CA PRO A 245 -6.98 -18.77 -11.73
C PRO A 245 -6.79 -20.12 -12.42
N ASP A 246 -7.31 -21.18 -11.82
CA ASP A 246 -7.34 -22.54 -12.36
C ASP A 246 -8.71 -22.91 -12.99
N TYR A 247 -9.61 -21.93 -13.06
CA TYR A 247 -10.92 -22.02 -13.71
C TYR A 247 -10.95 -21.25 -15.04
N LYS A 248 -11.90 -21.61 -15.92
CA LYS A 248 -12.14 -20.90 -17.18
C LYS A 248 -12.62 -19.47 -16.90
N LEU A 249 -11.99 -18.46 -17.50
CA LEU A 249 -12.33 -17.05 -17.28
C LEU A 249 -13.61 -16.60 -18.00
N THR A 250 -14.77 -17.13 -17.61
CA THR A 250 -16.08 -16.56 -17.96
C THR A 250 -16.46 -15.46 -16.97
N PRO A 251 -17.33 -14.49 -17.35
CA PRO A 251 -17.81 -13.47 -16.42
C PRO A 251 -18.39 -14.05 -15.13
N GLU A 252 -19.17 -15.13 -15.22
CA GLU A 252 -19.79 -15.80 -14.08
C GLU A 252 -18.74 -16.42 -13.15
N ASN A 253 -17.75 -17.11 -13.73
CA ASN A 253 -16.67 -17.72 -12.94
C ASN A 253 -15.80 -16.67 -12.25
N ILE A 254 -15.50 -15.56 -12.92
CA ILE A 254 -14.75 -14.46 -12.31
C ILE A 254 -15.52 -13.91 -11.10
N LEU A 255 -16.82 -13.61 -11.28
CA LEU A 255 -17.66 -13.08 -10.20
C LEU A 255 -17.79 -14.05 -9.03
N ALA A 256 -17.91 -15.36 -9.28
CA ALA A 256 -18.01 -16.38 -8.24
C ALA A 256 -16.75 -16.51 -7.36
N HIS A 257 -15.60 -15.99 -7.82
CA HIS A 257 -14.32 -16.05 -7.09
C HIS A 257 -13.87 -14.69 -6.53
N VAL A 258 -14.71 -13.65 -6.65
CA VAL A 258 -14.53 -12.39 -5.92
C VAL A 258 -14.77 -12.67 -4.43
N PRO A 259 -13.89 -12.20 -3.52
CA PRO A 259 -14.08 -12.41 -2.08
C PRO A 259 -15.38 -11.85 -1.57
N ILE A 260 -16.05 -12.59 -0.69
CA ILE A 260 -17.27 -12.15 0.00
C ILE A 260 -16.95 -12.12 1.51
N PRO A 261 -16.94 -10.94 2.15
CA PRO A 261 -16.58 -10.83 3.56
C PRO A 261 -17.53 -11.65 4.44
N GLY A 262 -17.01 -12.29 5.48
CA GLY A 262 -17.81 -13.10 6.41
C GLY A 262 -18.29 -14.45 5.85
N SER A 263 -17.96 -14.79 4.60
CA SER A 263 -18.11 -16.16 4.10
C SER A 263 -16.83 -16.97 4.38
N ASP A 264 -16.95 -18.27 4.61
CA ASP A 264 -15.80 -19.18 4.77
C ASP A 264 -14.95 -19.33 3.48
N ALA A 265 -15.18 -18.51 2.46
CA ALA A 265 -14.61 -18.63 1.14
C ALA A 265 -13.22 -17.99 1.00
N ILE A 266 -12.25 -18.51 1.76
CA ILE A 266 -10.99 -18.88 1.11
C ILE A 266 -11.10 -20.40 0.96
N PRO A 267 -11.21 -20.96 -0.25
CA PRO A 267 -11.28 -22.41 -0.38
C PRO A 267 -9.97 -23.02 0.14
N THR A 268 -9.96 -23.45 1.39
CA THR A 268 -9.00 -24.40 1.90
C THR A 268 -9.21 -25.66 1.08
N LYS A 269 -8.19 -26.06 0.31
CA LYS A 269 -8.16 -27.35 -0.40
C LYS A 269 -8.82 -28.40 0.49
N LYS A 270 -9.93 -29.00 0.02
CA LYS A 270 -10.42 -30.25 0.58
C LYS A 270 -9.25 -31.23 0.55
N ALA A 271 -8.78 -31.65 1.72
CA ALA A 271 -7.92 -32.81 1.83
C ALA A 271 -8.65 -33.96 1.14
N LYS A 272 -8.05 -34.50 0.07
CA LYS A 272 -8.53 -35.73 -0.54
C LYS A 272 -8.39 -36.83 0.51
N GLY A 273 -9.51 -37.51 0.79
CA GLY A 273 -9.49 -38.83 1.43
C GLY A 273 -8.90 -39.88 0.52
#